data_AF-A0A5Q4FBY3-F1
#
_entry.id   AF-A0A5Q4FBY3-F1
#
_cell.length_a   1.000
_cell.length_b   1.000
_cell.length_c   1.000
_cell.angle_alpha   90.00
_cell.angle_beta   90.00
_cell.angle_gamma   90.00
#
_symmetry.space_group_name_H-M   'P 1'
#
loop_
_entity.id
_entity.type
_entity.pdbx_description
1 polymer ?
#
loop_
_entity_poly.entity_id
_entity_poly.type
_entity_poly.pdbx_seq_one_letter_code
_entity_poly.pdbx_strand_id
1 'polypeptide(L)' 'MNWQRISIMGCGWLGFPLGLRLLEQDHFVRGSTTTKDKIPLL' A
#
# COMPACT_ATOMS: atom_id res chain seq x y z
N MET A 1 5.55 15.11 15.10
CA MET A 1 4.43 14.55 14.33
C MET A 1 4.67 13.06 14.16
N ASN A 2 3.85 12.19 14.75
CA ASN A 2 3.98 10.73 14.58
C ASN A 2 3.30 10.33 13.26
N TRP A 3 4.04 10.31 12.16
CA TRP A 3 3.55 9.77 10.89
C TRP A 3 3.35 8.26 11.04
N GLN A 4 2.09 7.84 11.17
CA GLN A 4 1.70 6.43 11.15
C GLN A 4 1.97 5.88 9.75
N ARG A 5 3.09 5.16 9.61
CA ARG A 5 3.50 4.52 8.35
C ARG A 5 2.99 3.08 8.34
N ILE A 6 2.12 2.78 7.39
CA ILE A 6 1.49 1.46 7.24
C ILE A 6 2.21 0.73 6.12
N SER A 7 2.70 -0.48 6.38
CA SER A 7 3.31 -1.33 5.35
C SER A 7 2.39 -2.51 5.04
N ILE A 8 2.03 -2.67 3.76
CA ILE A 8 1.19 -3.77 3.27
C ILE A 8 2.10 -4.78 2.57
N MET A 9 2.26 -5.94 3.20
CA MET A 9 3.04 -7.03 2.61
C MET A 9 2.15 -7.85 1.66
N GLY A 10 2.24 -7.58 0.36
CA GLY A 10 1.41 -8.21 -0.66
C GLY A 10 0.18 -7.38 -1.07
N CYS A 11 0.39 -6.40 -1.94
CA CYS A 11 -0.62 -5.54 -2.55
C CYS A 11 -1.35 -6.24 -3.71
N GLY A 12 -1.95 -7.38 -3.42
CA GLY A 12 -2.83 -8.10 -4.34
C GLY A 12 -4.24 -7.51 -4.35
N TRP A 13 -5.22 -8.39 -4.57
CA TRP A 13 -6.63 -8.03 -4.67
C TRP A 13 -7.17 -7.22 -3.47
N LEU A 14 -6.75 -7.53 -2.24
CA LEU A 14 -7.18 -6.81 -1.03
C LEU A 14 -6.21 -5.71 -0.61
N GLY A 15 -4.90 -6.00 -0.63
CA GLY A 15 -3.89 -5.07 -0.15
C GLY A 15 -3.83 -3.78 -0.97
N PHE A 16 -4.11 -3.85 -2.28
CA PHE A 16 -4.15 -2.68 -3.15
C PHE A 16 -5.30 -1.71 -2.82
N PRO A 17 -6.59 -2.12 -2.84
CA PRO A 17 -7.68 -1.22 -2.48
C PRO A 17 -7.59 -0.75 -1.02
N LEU A 18 -7.11 -1.60 -0.09
CA LEU A 18 -6.87 -1.19 1.30
C LEU A 18 -5.85 -0.04 1.37
N GLY A 19 -4.74 -0.16 0.64
CA GLY A 19 -3.72 0.89 0.59
C GLY A 19 -4.27 2.22 0.08
N LEU A 20 -5.12 2.19 -0.95
CA LEU A 20 -5.79 3.39 -1.46
C LEU A 20 -6.70 4.05 -0.42
N ARG A 21 -7.52 3.25 0.29
CA ARG A 21 -8.40 3.77 1.35
C ARG A 21 -7.62 4.36 2.52
N LEU A 22 -6.47 3.80 2.85
CA LEU A 22 -5.58 4.33 3.89
C LEU A 22 -4.90 5.64 3.45
N LEU A 23 -4.54 5.77 2.17
CA LEU A 23 -4.04 7.03 1.61
C LEU A 23 -5.11 8.13 1.65
N GLU A 24 -6.38 7.80 1.39
CA GLU A 24 -7.51 8.73 1.54
C GLU A 24 -7.72 9.22 2.98
N GLN A 25 -7.20 8.48 3.97
CA GLN A 25 -7.26 8.81 5.40
C GLN A 25 -5.99 9.51 5.90
N ASP A 26 -5.17 10.07 4.99
CA ASP A 26 -3.91 10.76 5.28
C ASP A 26 -2.85 9.86 5.96
N HIS A 27 -2.94 8.54 5.79
CA HIS A 27 -1.88 7.64 6.21
C HIS A 27 -0.78 7.52 5.15
N PHE A 28 0.47 7.37 5.59
CA PHE A 28 1.57 7.07 4.68
C PHE A 28 1.67 5.55 4.48
N VAL A 29 1.38 5.07 3.27
CA VAL A 29 1.30 3.64 2.97
C VAL A 29 2.46 3.20 2.09
N ARG A 30 3.08 2.06 2.43
CA ARG A 30 4.08 1.39 1.60
C ARG A 30 3.58 0.02 1.18
N GLY A 31 3.41 -0.18 -0.12
CA GLY A 31 3.03 -1.46 -0.69
C GLY A 31 4.23 -2.35 -1.02
N SER A 32 4.01 -3.67 -1.07
CA SER A 32 4.95 -4.63 -1.64
C SER A 32 4.25 -5.70 -2.49
N THR A 33 4.95 -6.21 -3.49
CA THR A 33 4.48 -7.31 -4.35
C THR A 33 5.65 -8.24 -4.63
N THR A 34 5.41 -9.55 -4.71
CA THR A 34 6.40 -10.53 -5.17
C THR A 34 6.39 -10.69 -6.69
N THR A 35 5.33 -10.23 -7.36
CA THR A 35 5.23 -10.17 -8.82
C THR A 35 5.82 -8.84 -9.31
N LYS A 36 6.97 -8.89 -9.97
CA LYS A 36 7.70 -7.70 -10.44
C LYS A 36 6.87 -6.84 -11.40
N ASP A 37 6.05 -7.46 -12.24
CA ASP A 37 5.21 -6.76 -13.22
C ASP A 37 4.15 -5.85 -12.61
N LYS A 38 3.85 -6.02 -11.31
CA LYS A 38 2.89 -5.17 -10.57
C LYS A 38 3.54 -3.95 -9.93
N ILE A 39 4.87 -3.85 -9.90
CA ILE A 39 5.59 -2.71 -9.31
C ILE A 39 5.19 -1.38 -9.99
N PRO A 40 5.04 -1.27 -11.32
CA PRO A 40 4.62 -0.02 -11.96
C PRO A 40 3.20 0.43 -11.60
N LEU A 41 2.38 -0.44 -11.01
CA LEU A 41 1.02 -0.13 -10.55
C LEU A 41 0.98 0.37 -9.11
N LEU A 42 2.10 0.28 -8.38
CA LEU A 42 2.26 0.63 -6.96
C LEU A 42 3.08 1.92 -6.79
#